data_AF-A0A973H4W9-F1
#
_entry.id   AF-A0A973H4W9-F1
#
_cell.length_a   1.000
_cell.length_b   1.000
_cell.length_c   1.000
_cell.angle_alpha   90.00
_cell.angle_beta   90.00
_cell.angle_gamma   90.00
#
_symmetry.space_group_name_H-M   'P 1'
#
loop_
_entity.id
_entity.type
_entity.pdbx_description
1 polymer ?
#
loop_
_entity_poly.entity_id
_entity_poly.type
_entity_poly.pdbx_seq_one_letter_code
_entity_poly.pdbx_strand_id
1 'polypeptide(L)'
;MKLLRVGTAGAETPALLDGEGVLRDLSGVVPDLDGALLADADALGRIRAAAEAGTLPALDPTGLRIGPPLARIGKIVCIGLNYHDHARETGAQPPGEPVIFFKAADTVVGPNDTVLVPRGSVQTDWEVELAVVIGRTARYVESAEAALGHVAGYAVAHDVSEREFQLERGGTWDKGKNCETF
;
A
#
# COMPACT_ATOMS: atom_id res chain seq x y z
N MET A 1 -7.09 -7.23 13.19
CA MET A 1 -6.39 -8.22 12.33
C MET A 1 -5.44 -7.47 11.41
N LYS A 2 -4.18 -7.88 11.31
CA LYS A 2 -3.20 -7.29 10.40
C LYS A 2 -2.77 -8.34 9.38
N LEU A 3 -3.12 -8.10 8.12
CA LEU A 3 -2.81 -8.99 7.01
C LEU A 3 -1.53 -8.53 6.33
N LEU A 4 -0.70 -9.47 5.87
CA LEU A 4 0.51 -9.19 5.11
C LEU A 4 0.86 -10.39 4.22
N ARG A 5 1.80 -10.20 3.29
CA ARG A 5 2.37 -11.29 2.48
C ARG A 5 3.84 -11.47 2.85
N VAL A 6 4.32 -12.71 2.91
CA VAL A 6 5.69 -13.04 3.33
C VAL A 6 6.36 -13.99 2.34
N GLY A 7 7.67 -13.88 2.20
CA GLY A 7 8.46 -14.73 1.32
C GLY A 7 9.26 -13.94 0.27
N THR A 8 9.88 -14.67 -0.65
CA THR A 8 10.69 -14.09 -1.73
C THR A 8 9.82 -13.28 -2.68
N ALA A 9 10.39 -12.24 -3.27
CA ALA A 9 9.69 -11.37 -4.22
C ALA A 9 9.00 -12.19 -5.33
N GLY A 10 7.69 -11.98 -5.51
CA GLY A 10 6.89 -12.66 -6.53
C GLY A 10 6.42 -14.07 -6.17
N ALA A 11 6.80 -14.61 -5.01
CA ALA A 11 6.35 -15.90 -4.50
C ALA A 11 5.87 -15.81 -3.04
N GLU A 12 5.38 -14.63 -2.62
CA GLU A 12 4.92 -14.46 -1.25
C GLU A 12 3.63 -15.21 -0.97
N THR A 13 3.53 -15.75 0.24
CA THR A 13 2.34 -16.40 0.77
C THR A 13 1.54 -15.46 1.67
N PRO A 14 0.21 -15.63 1.77
CA PRO A 14 -0.62 -14.82 2.65
C PRO A 14 -0.34 -15.17 4.12
N ALA A 15 -0.26 -14.13 4.96
CA ALA A 15 0.00 -14.26 6.39
C ALA A 15 -0.79 -13.24 7.22
N LEU A 16 -0.87 -13.52 8.52
CA LEU A 16 -1.49 -12.68 9.52
C LEU A 16 -0.50 -12.41 10.65
N LEU A 17 -0.38 -11.15 11.08
CA LEU A 17 0.28 -10.80 12.33
C LEU A 17 -0.78 -10.79 13.44
N ASP A 18 -0.64 -11.71 14.39
CA ASP A 18 -1.60 -11.82 15.50
C ASP A 18 -1.37 -10.76 16.58
N GLY A 19 -2.20 -10.77 17.62
CA GLY A 19 -2.14 -9.80 18.72
C GLY A 19 -0.87 -9.89 19.57
N GLU A 20 -0.13 -11.00 19.48
CA GLU A 20 1.13 -11.23 20.18
C GLU A 20 2.35 -10.90 19.30
N GLY A 21 2.12 -10.49 18.04
CA GLY A 21 3.17 -10.18 17.09
C GLY A 21 3.75 -11.42 16.39
N VAL A 22 3.08 -12.57 16.46
CA VAL A 22 3.51 -13.80 15.78
C VAL A 22 2.94 -13.83 14.37
N LEU A 23 3.80 -14.18 13.41
CA LEU A 23 3.39 -14.41 12.02
C LEU A 23 2.68 -15.75 11.90
N ARG A 24 1.50 -15.73 11.29
CA ARG A 24 0.61 -16.87 11.11
C ARG A 24 0.39 -17.14 9.63
N ASP A 25 0.53 -18.39 9.23
CA ASP A 25 0.32 -18.83 7.85
C ASP A 25 -1.18 -18.84 7.51
N LEU A 26 -1.57 -18.17 6.42
CA LEU A 26 -2.94 -18.18 5.90
C LEU A 26 -3.12 -19.04 4.64
N SER A 27 -2.06 -19.67 4.12
CA SER A 27 -2.10 -20.43 2.86
C SER A 27 -3.09 -21.60 2.87
N GLY A 28 -3.37 -22.17 4.05
CA GLY A 28 -4.40 -23.20 4.24
C GLY A 28 -5.83 -22.67 4.33
N VAL A 29 -6.04 -21.35 4.40
CA VAL A 29 -7.35 -20.70 4.57
C VAL A 29 -7.76 -19.95 3.30
N VAL A 30 -6.80 -19.26 2.68
CA VAL A 30 -7.01 -18.43 1.49
C VAL A 30 -5.83 -18.56 0.54
N PRO A 31 -6.05 -18.43 -0.78
CA PRO A 31 -4.98 -18.61 -1.76
C PRO A 31 -3.94 -17.47 -1.73
N ASP A 32 -4.38 -16.23 -1.52
CA ASP A 32 -3.53 -15.04 -1.52
C ASP A 32 -4.32 -13.83 -0.97
N LEU A 33 -3.67 -12.70 -0.75
CA LEU A 33 -4.31 -11.43 -0.38
C LEU A 33 -4.33 -10.48 -1.58
N ASP A 34 -5.49 -10.26 -2.19
CA ASP A 34 -5.67 -9.32 -3.31
C ASP A 34 -7.01 -8.59 -3.22
N GLY A 35 -7.30 -7.73 -4.20
CA GLY A 35 -8.56 -7.00 -4.25
C GLY A 35 -9.81 -7.89 -4.31
N ALA A 36 -9.72 -9.08 -4.91
CA ALA A 36 -10.85 -10.02 -4.97
C ALA A 36 -11.14 -10.62 -3.59
N LEU A 37 -10.09 -11.02 -2.86
CA LEU A 37 -10.22 -11.50 -1.49
C LEU A 37 -10.75 -10.43 -0.55
N LEU A 38 -10.27 -9.18 -0.67
CA LEU A 38 -10.75 -8.07 0.16
C LEU A 38 -12.23 -7.73 -0.10
N ALA A 39 -12.75 -8.04 -1.29
CA ALA A 39 -14.16 -7.89 -1.63
C ALA A 39 -15.04 -9.04 -1.13
N ASP A 40 -14.45 -10.19 -0.78
CA ASP A 40 -15.13 -11.40 -0.32
C ASP A 40 -15.27 -11.41 1.21
N ALA A 41 -16.47 -11.04 1.68
CA ALA A 41 -16.78 -11.02 3.12
C ALA A 41 -16.67 -12.40 3.78
N ASP A 42 -16.97 -13.48 3.06
CA ASP A 42 -16.90 -14.84 3.57
C ASP A 42 -15.45 -15.29 3.70
N ALA A 43 -14.58 -14.94 2.74
CA ALA A 43 -13.14 -15.17 2.84
C ALA A 43 -12.54 -14.45 4.05
N LEU A 44 -12.87 -13.16 4.23
CA LEU A 44 -12.46 -12.41 5.41
C LEU A 44 -13.02 -13.01 6.71
N GLY A 45 -14.24 -13.55 6.66
CA GLY A 45 -14.87 -14.31 7.76
C GLY A 45 -14.07 -15.55 8.14
N ARG A 46 -13.64 -16.36 7.15
CA ARG A 46 -12.81 -17.55 7.37
C ARG A 46 -11.47 -17.21 8.01
N ILE A 47 -10.82 -16.13 7.58
CA ILE A 47 -9.56 -15.67 8.19
C ILE A 47 -9.78 -15.29 9.67
N ARG A 48 -10.83 -14.51 9.96
CA ARG A 48 -11.16 -14.12 11.34
C ARG A 48 -11.43 -15.32 12.23
N ALA A 49 -12.27 -16.25 11.78
CA ALA A 49 -12.59 -17.46 12.53
C ALA A 49 -11.35 -18.33 12.79
N ALA A 50 -10.46 -18.49 11.81
CA ALA A 50 -9.22 -19.25 11.98
C ALA A 50 -8.25 -18.58 12.96
N ALA A 51 -8.16 -17.25 12.94
CA ALA A 51 -7.36 -16.49 13.89
C ALA A 51 -7.91 -16.59 15.32
N GLU A 52 -9.23 -16.45 15.50
CA GLU A 52 -9.90 -16.56 16.81
C GLU A 52 -9.81 -17.96 17.39
N ALA A 53 -9.87 -19.00 16.54
CA ALA A 53 -9.71 -20.38 16.97
C ALA A 53 -8.24 -20.75 17.33
N GLY A 54 -7.28 -19.87 17.03
CA GLY A 54 -5.86 -20.12 17.30
C GLY A 54 -5.27 -21.29 16.49
N THR A 55 -5.90 -21.67 15.38
CA THR A 55 -5.51 -22.85 14.58
C THR A 55 -4.47 -22.55 13.51
N LEU A 56 -4.11 -21.28 13.32
CA LEU A 56 -3.16 -20.89 12.28
C LEU A 56 -1.72 -21.29 12.67
N PRO A 57 -0.99 -22.02 11.81
CA PRO A 57 0.40 -22.36 12.05
C PRO A 57 1.26 -21.10 12.24
N ALA A 58 2.19 -21.13 13.19
CA ALA A 58 3.19 -20.08 13.32
C ALA A 58 4.25 -20.23 12.22
N LEU A 59 4.68 -19.10 11.66
CA LEU A 59 5.80 -19.02 10.73
C LEU A 59 7.08 -18.65 11.49
N ASP A 60 8.21 -19.25 11.11
CA ASP A 60 9.53 -18.81 11.56
C ASP A 60 9.87 -17.46 10.90
N PRO A 61 10.02 -16.37 11.65
CA PRO A 61 10.34 -15.07 11.08
C PRO A 61 11.81 -14.97 10.62
N THR A 62 12.67 -15.93 10.98
CA THR A 62 14.10 -15.86 10.71
C THR A 62 14.37 -15.86 9.21
N GLY A 63 14.93 -14.74 8.71
CA GLY A 63 15.20 -14.56 7.28
C GLY A 63 13.95 -14.40 6.40
N LEU A 64 12.76 -14.29 7.01
CA LEU A 64 11.51 -14.17 6.29
C LEU A 64 11.26 -12.71 5.90
N ARG A 65 11.23 -12.45 4.59
CA ARG A 65 10.90 -11.12 4.05
C ARG A 65 9.40 -10.86 4.16
N ILE A 66 9.04 -9.63 4.52
CA ILE A 66 7.68 -9.10 4.37
C ILE A 66 7.60 -8.43 3.00
N GLY A 67 6.71 -8.90 2.14
CA GLY A 67 6.48 -8.33 0.82
C GLY A 67 5.43 -7.21 0.83
N PRO A 68 5.01 -6.74 -0.36
CA PRO A 68 3.89 -5.81 -0.46
C PRO A 68 2.62 -6.44 0.15
N PRO A 69 1.76 -5.65 0.82
CA PRO A 69 0.64 -6.18 1.58
C PRO A 69 -0.43 -6.87 0.73
N LEU A 70 -0.45 -6.60 -0.58
CA LEU A 70 -1.40 -7.17 -1.53
C LEU A 70 -0.68 -7.68 -2.78
N ALA A 71 -1.15 -8.79 -3.30
CA ALA A 71 -0.90 -9.22 -4.67
C ALA A 71 -1.80 -8.47 -5.64
N ARG A 72 -1.39 -8.44 -6.92
CA ARG A 72 -2.23 -7.98 -8.04
C ARG A 72 -2.84 -6.59 -7.81
N ILE A 73 -2.05 -5.67 -7.28
CA ILE A 73 -2.46 -4.28 -7.10
C ILE A 73 -2.85 -3.72 -8.48
N GLY A 74 -4.07 -3.20 -8.60
CA GLY A 74 -4.60 -2.74 -9.89
C GLY A 74 -4.27 -1.28 -10.21
N LYS A 75 -4.34 -0.41 -9.19
CA LYS A 75 -4.07 1.03 -9.33
C LYS A 75 -3.63 1.63 -8.00
N ILE A 76 -2.77 2.63 -8.07
CA ILE A 76 -2.39 3.46 -6.93
C ILE A 76 -2.74 4.90 -7.28
N VAL A 77 -3.68 5.46 -6.53
CA VAL A 77 -4.14 6.85 -6.71
C VAL A 77 -3.54 7.66 -5.57
N CYS A 78 -2.68 8.61 -5.90
CA CYS A 78 -1.98 9.45 -4.94
C CYS A 78 -2.62 10.84 -4.86
N ILE A 79 -2.55 11.46 -3.68
CA ILE A 79 -3.12 12.79 -3.42
C ILE A 79 -1.99 13.74 -3.00
N GLY A 80 -1.61 14.66 -3.89
CA GLY A 80 -0.62 15.68 -3.61
C GLY A 80 -1.16 16.81 -2.72
N LEU A 81 -0.25 17.44 -1.97
CA LEU A 81 -0.52 18.66 -1.18
C LEU A 81 -1.67 18.52 -0.16
N ASN A 82 -1.85 17.32 0.43
CA ASN A 82 -2.98 17.01 1.30
C ASN A 82 -2.72 17.25 2.81
N TYR A 83 -1.54 17.76 3.17
CA TYR A 83 -1.23 18.22 4.53
C TYR A 83 -1.08 19.74 4.52
N HIS A 84 -2.00 20.43 5.21
CA HIS A 84 -2.06 21.90 5.19
C HIS A 84 -0.77 22.57 5.68
N ASP A 85 -0.06 21.96 6.62
CA ASP A 85 1.20 22.50 7.11
C ASP A 85 2.33 22.33 6.08
N HIS A 86 2.34 21.24 5.31
CA HIS A 86 3.26 21.05 4.19
C HIS A 86 3.00 22.04 3.03
N ALA A 87 1.73 22.36 2.74
CA ALA A 87 1.38 23.41 1.77
C ALA A 87 1.88 24.79 2.22
N ARG A 88 1.77 25.10 3.52
CA ARG A 88 2.29 26.35 4.11
C ARG A 88 3.82 26.40 4.08
N GLU A 89 4.51 25.31 4.37
CA GLU A 89 5.98 25.22 4.38
C GLU A 89 6.60 25.45 2.99
N THR A 90 5.93 24.99 1.93
CA THR A 90 6.37 25.15 0.54
C THR A 90 5.93 26.47 -0.10
N GLY A 91 5.17 27.30 0.64
CA GLY A 91 4.58 28.55 0.13
C GLY A 91 3.48 28.33 -0.92
N ALA A 92 2.99 27.11 -1.07
CA ALA A 92 1.92 26.77 -1.99
C ALA A 92 0.56 27.17 -1.40
N GLN A 93 -0.31 27.77 -2.21
CA GLN A 93 -1.71 27.89 -1.81
C GLN A 93 -2.35 26.49 -1.80
N PRO A 94 -3.15 26.15 -0.76
CA PRO A 94 -3.92 24.91 -0.78
C PRO A 94 -4.72 24.83 -2.09
N PRO A 95 -4.65 23.71 -2.81
CA PRO A 95 -5.32 23.60 -4.09
C PRO A 95 -6.84 23.61 -3.88
N GLY A 96 -7.57 24.21 -4.83
CA GLY A 96 -9.04 24.26 -4.79
C GLY A 96 -9.72 22.90 -5.03
N GLU A 97 -8.95 21.93 -5.52
CA GLU A 97 -9.34 20.54 -5.74
C GLU A 97 -8.17 19.61 -5.39
N PRO A 98 -8.41 18.34 -5.00
CA PRO A 98 -7.33 17.41 -4.72
C PRO A 98 -6.42 17.22 -5.93
N VAL A 99 -5.10 17.34 -5.73
CA VAL A 99 -4.14 17.05 -6.80
C VAL A 99 -3.98 15.54 -6.92
N ILE A 100 -4.39 14.97 -8.05
CA ILE A 100 -4.38 13.51 -8.26
C ILE A 100 -3.31 13.14 -9.28
N PHE A 101 -2.53 12.11 -8.95
CA PHE A 101 -1.60 11.45 -9.86
C PHE A 101 -1.57 9.95 -9.60
N PHE A 102 -0.87 9.20 -10.45
CA PHE A 102 -0.81 7.75 -10.36
C PHE A 102 0.61 7.27 -10.09
N LYS A 103 0.69 6.18 -9.33
CA LYS A 103 1.85 5.29 -9.33
C LYS A 103 1.50 3.98 -10.00
N ALA A 104 2.45 3.42 -10.71
CA ALA A 104 2.38 2.15 -11.37
C ALA A 104 2.42 1.05 -10.29
N ALA A 105 1.53 0.08 -10.42
CA ALA A 105 1.33 -0.91 -9.37
C ALA A 105 2.55 -1.84 -9.15
N ASP A 106 3.43 -1.93 -10.13
CA ASP A 106 4.66 -2.70 -10.12
C ASP A 106 5.81 -2.03 -9.36
N THR A 107 5.66 -0.78 -8.89
CA THR A 107 6.66 -0.12 -8.06
C THR A 107 6.54 -0.49 -6.57
N VAL A 108 5.43 -1.11 -6.16
CA VAL A 108 5.18 -1.43 -4.75
C VAL A 108 6.06 -2.59 -4.27
N VAL A 109 6.86 -2.29 -3.24
CA VAL A 109 7.74 -3.25 -2.58
C VAL A 109 7.36 -3.47 -1.12
N GLY A 110 8.02 -4.43 -0.48
CA GLY A 110 7.86 -4.71 0.94
C GLY A 110 8.44 -3.59 1.82
N PRO A 111 8.02 -3.49 3.09
CA PRO A 111 8.37 -2.39 3.98
C PRO A 111 9.87 -2.28 4.32
N ASN A 112 10.64 -3.34 4.09
CA ASN A 112 12.08 -3.38 4.34
C ASN A 112 12.89 -3.64 3.06
N ASP A 113 12.26 -3.55 1.90
CA ASP A 113 12.97 -3.72 0.64
C ASP A 113 13.84 -2.52 0.31
N THR A 114 14.83 -2.75 -0.54
CA THR A 114 15.74 -1.69 -0.97
C THR A 114 15.05 -0.75 -1.94
N VAL A 115 15.13 0.55 -1.67
CA VAL A 115 14.75 1.61 -2.62
C VAL A 115 15.91 1.84 -3.59
N LEU A 116 15.67 1.62 -4.87
CA LEU A 116 16.62 1.77 -5.96
C LEU A 116 16.61 3.20 -6.50
N VAL A 117 17.61 4.00 -6.10
CA VAL A 117 17.79 5.36 -6.59
C VAL A 117 18.11 5.33 -8.10
N PRO A 118 17.31 6.01 -8.95
CA PRO A 118 17.47 5.93 -10.40
C PRO A 118 18.76 6.64 -10.86
N ARG A 119 19.30 6.20 -12.01
CA ARG A 119 20.48 6.85 -12.60
C ARG A 119 20.22 8.32 -12.90
N GLY A 120 21.18 9.15 -12.49
CA GLY A 120 21.08 10.60 -12.67
C GLY A 120 20.12 11.28 -11.71
N SER A 121 19.61 10.57 -10.68
CA SER A 121 18.96 11.21 -9.54
C SER A 121 19.92 12.20 -8.89
N VAL A 122 19.39 13.38 -8.58
CA VAL A 122 20.08 14.45 -7.87
C VAL A 122 19.28 14.95 -6.67
N GLN A 123 17.98 14.63 -6.61
CA GLN A 123 17.02 15.07 -5.60
C GLN A 123 16.03 13.94 -5.25
N THR A 124 16.52 12.75 -4.88
CA THR A 124 15.64 11.71 -4.29
C THR A 124 15.17 12.13 -2.90
N ASP A 125 13.88 11.97 -2.65
CA ASP A 125 13.18 12.46 -1.47
C ASP A 125 12.15 11.45 -0.96
N TRP A 126 11.83 11.57 0.33
CA TRP A 126 10.94 10.68 1.05
C TRP A 126 9.60 11.36 1.35
N GLU A 127 8.51 10.60 1.31
CA GLU A 127 7.18 11.05 1.72
C GLU A 127 6.47 9.91 2.45
N VAL A 128 6.25 10.03 3.76
CA VAL A 128 5.51 9.03 4.54
C VAL A 128 4.03 9.36 4.50
N GLU A 129 3.23 8.42 4.00
CA GLU A 129 1.80 8.63 3.75
C GLU A 129 0.92 7.53 4.36
N LEU A 130 -0.36 7.89 4.59
CA LEU A 130 -1.42 6.92 4.89
C LEU A 130 -1.94 6.33 3.58
N ALA A 131 -1.74 5.04 3.37
CA ALA A 131 -2.37 4.31 2.29
C ALA A 131 -3.76 3.84 2.70
N VAL A 132 -4.77 4.16 1.88
CA VAL A 132 -6.14 3.65 2.05
C VAL A 132 -6.36 2.48 1.09
N VAL A 133 -6.60 1.30 1.64
CA VAL A 133 -6.83 0.08 0.84
C VAL A 133 -8.31 -0.09 0.56
N ILE A 134 -8.69 -0.03 -0.71
CA ILE A 134 -10.08 -0.20 -1.14
C ILE A 134 -10.41 -1.69 -1.27
N GLY A 135 -11.41 -2.14 -0.52
CA GLY A 135 -11.86 -3.54 -0.51
C GLY A 135 -13.07 -3.80 -1.40
N ARG A 136 -13.87 -2.78 -1.72
CA ARG A 136 -15.09 -2.93 -2.53
C ARG A 136 -15.15 -1.88 -3.61
N THR A 137 -15.64 -2.25 -4.79
CA THR A 137 -15.85 -1.32 -5.89
C THR A 137 -16.67 -0.11 -5.43
N ALA A 138 -16.07 1.08 -5.54
CA ALA A 138 -16.71 2.35 -5.20
C ALA A 138 -17.07 3.09 -6.50
N ARG A 139 -18.31 3.57 -6.61
CA ARG A 139 -18.79 4.32 -7.77
C ARG A 139 -19.87 5.32 -7.32
N TYR A 140 -19.67 6.60 -7.65
CA TYR A 140 -20.60 7.70 -7.31
C TYR A 140 -21.09 7.62 -5.85
N VAL A 141 -20.16 7.45 -4.90
CA VAL A 141 -20.51 7.29 -3.49
C VAL A 141 -21.05 8.62 -2.96
N GLU A 142 -22.22 8.57 -2.31
CA GLU A 142 -23.03 9.75 -1.98
C GLU A 142 -22.49 10.58 -0.81
N SER A 143 -21.63 10.00 0.04
CA SER A 143 -21.06 10.68 1.20
C SER A 143 -19.71 10.09 1.63
N ALA A 144 -18.94 10.86 2.41
CA ALA A 144 -17.69 10.38 3.02
C ALA A 144 -17.94 9.22 4.00
N GLU A 145 -19.03 9.26 4.77
CA GLU A 145 -19.45 8.18 5.67
C GLU A 145 -19.68 6.87 4.89
N ALA A 146 -20.42 6.93 3.78
CA ALA A 146 -20.65 5.78 2.93
C ALA A 146 -19.35 5.28 2.27
N ALA A 147 -18.42 6.18 1.94
CA ALA A 147 -17.13 5.84 1.35
C ALA A 147 -16.26 4.98 2.28
N LEU A 148 -16.36 5.17 3.61
CA LEU A 148 -15.66 4.33 4.58
C LEU A 148 -16.08 2.86 4.47
N GLY A 149 -17.32 2.58 4.06
CA GLY A 149 -17.78 1.22 3.76
C GLY A 149 -16.98 0.54 2.64
N HIS A 150 -16.32 1.28 1.76
CA HIS A 150 -15.52 0.70 0.68
C HIS A 150 -14.06 0.41 1.08
N VAL A 151 -13.63 0.89 2.25
CA VAL A 151 -12.26 0.72 2.76
C VAL A 151 -12.12 -0.66 3.42
N ALA A 152 -11.16 -1.46 2.96
CA ALA A 152 -10.79 -2.73 3.60
C ALA A 152 -9.81 -2.53 4.76
N GLY A 153 -8.97 -1.51 4.68
CA GLY A 153 -8.00 -1.22 5.72
C GLY A 153 -7.04 -0.11 5.32
N TYR A 154 -5.97 -0.01 6.09
CA TYR A 154 -4.96 1.03 5.95
C TYR A 154 -3.57 0.42 6.01
N ALA A 155 -2.62 1.07 5.36
CA ALA A 155 -1.19 0.77 5.45
C ALA A 155 -0.38 2.07 5.53
N VAL A 156 0.91 1.93 5.83
CA VAL A 156 1.88 3.01 5.65
C VAL A 156 2.45 2.89 4.25
N ALA A 157 2.46 3.98 3.50
CA ALA A 157 3.15 4.09 2.22
C ALA A 157 4.36 5.02 2.34
N HIS A 158 5.34 4.77 1.50
CA HIS A 158 6.47 5.64 1.29
C HIS A 158 6.42 6.09 -0.18
N ASP A 159 5.95 7.32 -0.44
CA ASP A 159 5.82 7.85 -1.80
C ASP A 159 7.15 8.49 -2.26
N VAL A 160 8.12 7.62 -2.52
CA VAL A 160 9.47 8.04 -2.92
C VAL A 160 9.39 8.86 -4.20
N SER A 161 10.12 9.97 -4.20
CA SER A 161 10.11 10.94 -5.28
C SER A 161 11.52 11.25 -5.75
N GLU A 162 11.70 11.46 -7.05
CA GLU A 162 12.85 12.18 -7.59
C GLU A 162 12.35 13.56 -8.05
N ARG A 163 12.76 14.62 -7.34
CA ARG A 163 12.18 15.95 -7.49
C ARG A 163 12.59 16.66 -8.78
N GLU A 164 13.82 16.45 -9.26
CA GLU A 164 14.26 17.01 -10.56
C GLU A 164 13.41 16.40 -11.69
N PHE A 165 13.17 15.10 -11.64
CA PHE A 165 12.40 14.37 -12.63
C PHE A 165 10.93 14.76 -12.56
N GLN A 166 10.40 14.96 -11.35
CA GLN A 166 9.02 15.35 -11.08
C GLN A 166 8.73 16.80 -11.52
N LEU A 167 9.61 17.74 -11.19
CA LEU A 167 9.32 19.18 -11.26
C LEU A 167 10.03 19.88 -12.43
N GLU A 168 11.22 19.42 -12.82
CA GLU A 168 12.09 20.16 -13.75
C GLU A 168 12.12 19.56 -15.17
N ARG A 169 11.75 18.28 -15.33
CA ARG A 169 11.71 17.59 -16.64
C ARG A 169 10.38 17.75 -17.39
N GLY A 170 9.47 18.57 -16.88
CA GLY A 170 8.17 18.92 -17.46
C GLY A 170 7.20 17.73 -17.66
N GLY A 171 5.97 18.00 -18.06
CA GLY A 171 4.96 16.96 -18.30
C GLY A 171 4.24 16.55 -17.02
N THR A 172 4.19 15.25 -16.71
CA THR A 172 3.47 14.70 -15.56
C THR A 172 4.42 14.35 -14.42
N TRP A 173 3.91 14.35 -13.18
CA TRP A 173 4.67 13.94 -11.99
C TRP A 173 5.15 12.49 -12.05
N ASP A 174 4.55 11.68 -12.92
CA ASP A 174 4.84 10.25 -13.06
C ASP A 174 6.35 9.98 -13.24
N LYS A 175 7.07 10.89 -13.93
CA LYS A 175 8.51 10.79 -14.19
C LYS A 175 9.37 10.66 -12.93
N GLY A 176 8.99 11.37 -11.86
CA GLY A 176 9.71 11.32 -10.58
C GLY A 176 9.08 10.37 -9.56
N LYS A 177 7.87 9.87 -9.83
CA LYS A 177 7.06 9.09 -8.89
C LYS A 177 7.01 7.59 -9.19
N ASN A 178 7.55 7.16 -10.34
CA ASN A 178 7.41 5.79 -10.85
C ASN A 178 8.75 5.12 -11.18
N CYS A 179 9.82 5.47 -10.47
CA CYS A 179 11.07 4.72 -10.62
C CYS A 179 10.92 3.31 -10.02
N GLU A 180 11.79 2.39 -10.40
CA GLU A 180 11.77 1.03 -9.84
C GLU A 180 11.84 1.10 -8.30
N THR A 181 10.95 0.40 -7.60
CA THR A 181 10.80 0.39 -6.12
C THR A 181 10.38 1.71 -5.46
N PHE A 182 9.89 2.70 -6.23
CA PHE A 182 9.37 3.98 -5.68
C PHE A 182 7.91 3.91 -5.23
#